data_AF-A0A0P1FQT4-F1
#
_entry.id   AF-A0A0P1FQT4-F1
#
_cell.length_a   1.000
_cell.length_b   1.000
_cell.length_c   1.000
_cell.angle_alpha   90.00
_cell.angle_beta   90.00
_cell.angle_gamma   90.00
#
_symmetry.space_group_name_H-M   'P 1'
#
loop_
_entity.id
_entity.type
_entity.pdbx_description
1 polymer ?
#
loop_
_entity_poly.entity_id
_entity_poly.type
_entity_poly.pdbx_seq_one_letter_code
_entity_poly.pdbx_strand_id
1 'polypeptide(L)'
;MGEIREQDFEWAAIDRMGKMLRTPHPNFQTTHTYSSFASILCWTVQRIRTSPIRPDRDVNARQIPENDPNFAIFDAIQIELNDTSIEGFFGALPNASDHLNSLRQKDENGQNISALSFIVALRNSVAHGDGRSVKPVNRPKQLVGFEFDLRSPRYFPSWSRNTQLNRSAMAQIAGKMVDTFCERFRHSSTTITGELEQILEVQ
;
A
#
# COMPACT_ATOMS: atom_id res chain seq x y z
N MET A 1 -14.54 -4.86 -22.36
CA MET A 1 -13.28 -4.73 -21.59
C MET A 1 -12.17 -4.48 -22.59
N GLY A 2 -11.53 -3.32 -22.55
CA GLY A 2 -10.42 -3.00 -23.44
C GLY A 2 -9.17 -3.82 -23.11
N GLU A 3 -8.37 -4.11 -24.14
CA GLU A 3 -7.06 -4.75 -24.03
C GLU A 3 -6.14 -3.94 -23.13
N ILE A 4 -5.43 -4.61 -22.21
CA ILE A 4 -4.35 -3.96 -21.45
C ILE A 4 -3.15 -3.91 -22.39
N ARG A 5 -2.69 -2.71 -22.73
CA ARG A 5 -1.44 -2.53 -23.45
C ARG A 5 -0.26 -2.85 -22.54
N GLU A 6 0.85 -3.32 -23.11
CA GLU A 6 2.07 -3.70 -22.38
C GLU A 6 2.66 -2.56 -21.53
N GLN A 7 2.36 -1.31 -21.87
CA GLN A 7 2.75 -0.13 -21.08
C GLN A 7 1.82 0.17 -19.88
N ASP A 8 0.63 -0.43 -19.83
CA ASP A 8 -0.43 -0.09 -18.87
C ASP A 8 -0.72 -1.18 -17.84
N PHE A 9 -0.06 -2.34 -17.93
CA PHE A 9 -0.49 -3.53 -17.18
C PHE A 9 -0.40 -3.38 -15.66
N GLU A 10 0.61 -2.68 -15.16
CA GLU A 10 0.85 -2.57 -13.72
C GLU A 10 -0.22 -1.73 -13.03
N TRP A 11 -0.55 -0.56 -13.60
CA TRP A 11 -1.60 0.29 -13.04
C TRP A 11 -3.00 -0.24 -13.35
N ALA A 12 -3.22 -0.85 -14.53
CA ALA A 12 -4.51 -1.43 -14.88
C ALA A 12 -4.89 -2.61 -13.98
N ALA A 13 -3.93 -3.43 -13.56
CA ALA A 13 -4.16 -4.50 -12.60
C ALA A 13 -4.59 -3.94 -11.23
N ILE A 14 -3.88 -2.93 -10.73
CA ILE A 14 -4.21 -2.25 -9.47
C ILE A 14 -5.57 -1.55 -9.54
N ASP A 15 -5.88 -0.85 -10.63
CA ASP A 15 -7.16 -0.18 -10.84
C ASP A 15 -8.34 -1.18 -10.82
N ARG A 16 -8.17 -2.36 -11.45
CA ARG A 16 -9.17 -3.43 -11.42
C ARG A 16 -9.38 -3.99 -10.02
N MET A 17 -8.32 -4.24 -9.26
CA MET A 17 -8.45 -4.65 -7.86
C MET A 17 -9.10 -3.56 -7.01
N GLY A 18 -8.81 -2.29 -7.27
CA GLY A 18 -9.49 -1.15 -6.64
C GLY A 18 -10.98 -1.10 -6.94
N LYS A 19 -11.40 -1.46 -8.17
CA LYS A 19 -12.83 -1.62 -8.50
C LYS A 19 -13.48 -2.75 -7.71
N MET A 20 -12.82 -3.90 -7.59
CA MET A 20 -13.31 -5.03 -6.77
C MET A 20 -13.45 -4.66 -5.29
N LEU A 21 -12.51 -3.85 -4.77
CA LEU A 21 -12.55 -3.34 -3.39
C LEU A 21 -13.79 -2.46 -3.12
N ARG A 22 -14.24 -1.69 -4.13
CA ARG A 22 -15.42 -0.82 -4.05
C ARG A 22 -16.75 -1.57 -4.16
N THR A 23 -16.76 -2.70 -4.86
CA THR A 23 -17.96 -3.52 -5.09
C THR A 23 -17.76 -4.96 -4.61
N PRO A 24 -17.57 -5.19 -3.29
CA PRO A 24 -17.36 -6.53 -2.77
C PRO A 24 -18.63 -7.37 -2.89
N HIS A 25 -18.46 -8.69 -2.95
CA HIS A 25 -19.57 -9.63 -3.08
C HIS A 25 -20.51 -9.54 -1.86
N PRO A 26 -21.84 -9.42 -2.03
CA PRO A 26 -22.78 -9.11 -0.94
C PRO A 26 -22.74 -10.12 0.22
N ASN A 27 -22.52 -11.41 -0.10
CA ASN A 27 -22.46 -12.48 0.91
C ASN A 27 -21.07 -12.65 1.56
N PHE A 28 -20.02 -12.07 0.98
CA PHE A 28 -18.63 -12.31 1.39
C PHE A 28 -17.87 -11.00 1.55
N GLN A 29 -18.55 -9.93 1.96
CA GLN A 29 -17.99 -8.58 1.91
C GLN A 29 -16.64 -8.48 2.64
N THR A 30 -16.56 -8.99 3.87
CA THR A 30 -15.33 -8.93 4.67
C THR A 30 -14.19 -9.74 4.05
N THR A 31 -14.45 -10.97 3.61
CA THR A 31 -13.43 -11.84 3.01
C THR A 31 -13.00 -11.36 1.63
N HIS A 32 -13.92 -10.88 0.79
CA HIS A 32 -13.62 -10.31 -0.52
C HIS A 32 -12.78 -9.03 -0.34
N THR A 33 -13.18 -8.12 0.57
CA THR A 33 -12.39 -6.93 0.89
C THR A 33 -10.99 -7.32 1.36
N TYR A 34 -10.85 -8.29 2.27
CA TYR A 34 -9.54 -8.76 2.71
C TYR A 34 -8.69 -9.32 1.57
N SER A 35 -9.26 -10.15 0.71
CA SER A 35 -8.54 -10.70 -0.45
C SER A 35 -8.06 -9.60 -1.39
N SER A 36 -8.91 -8.62 -1.72
CA SER A 36 -8.53 -7.49 -2.57
C SER A 36 -7.47 -6.61 -1.88
N PHE A 37 -7.65 -6.32 -0.60
CA PHE A 37 -6.70 -5.57 0.23
C PHE A 37 -5.33 -6.24 0.25
N ALA A 38 -5.27 -7.55 0.51
CA ALA A 38 -4.05 -8.33 0.56
C ALA A 38 -3.35 -8.34 -0.81
N SER A 39 -4.09 -8.55 -1.90
CA SER A 39 -3.54 -8.54 -3.26
C SER A 39 -2.97 -7.18 -3.63
N ILE A 40 -3.70 -6.09 -3.37
CA ILE A 40 -3.22 -4.72 -3.60
C ILE A 40 -1.96 -4.48 -2.77
N LEU A 41 -2.02 -4.70 -1.46
CA LEU A 41 -0.90 -4.48 -0.54
C LEU A 41 0.35 -5.24 -0.98
N CYS A 42 0.23 -6.54 -1.25
CA CYS A 42 1.35 -7.37 -1.68
C CYS A 42 1.95 -6.87 -3.00
N TRP A 43 1.11 -6.53 -3.99
CA TRP A 43 1.58 -6.05 -5.29
C TRP A 43 2.28 -4.69 -5.18
N THR A 44 1.61 -3.72 -4.55
CA THR A 44 2.15 -2.35 -4.40
C THR A 44 3.45 -2.35 -3.61
N VAL A 45 3.49 -3.08 -2.48
CA VAL A 45 4.68 -3.12 -1.62
C VAL A 45 5.81 -3.89 -2.29
N GLN A 46 5.52 -4.91 -3.10
CA GLN A 46 6.56 -5.62 -3.86
C GLN A 46 7.23 -4.69 -4.88
N ARG A 47 6.47 -3.85 -5.60
CA ARG A 47 7.02 -2.95 -6.61
C ARG A 47 7.80 -1.76 -6.03
N ILE A 48 7.27 -1.10 -5.00
CA ILE A 48 8.00 0.03 -4.36
C ILE A 48 9.28 -0.43 -3.68
N ARG A 49 9.40 -1.70 -3.30
CA ARG A 49 10.58 -2.24 -2.63
C ARG A 49 11.59 -2.90 -3.57
N THR A 50 11.50 -2.71 -4.89
CA THR A 50 12.54 -3.16 -5.82
C THR A 50 13.91 -2.54 -5.47
N SER A 51 13.94 -1.26 -5.05
CA SER A 51 15.11 -0.62 -4.42
C SER A 51 14.71 0.01 -3.08
N PRO A 52 14.75 -0.76 -1.98
CA PRO A 52 14.11 -0.35 -0.73
C PRO A 52 14.86 0.79 -0.03
N ILE A 53 14.11 1.77 0.49
CA ILE A 53 14.64 2.75 1.45
C ILE A 53 15.14 2.02 2.69
N ARG A 54 16.31 2.45 3.13
CA ARG A 54 16.94 2.00 4.37
C ARG A 54 17.15 3.25 5.22
N PRO A 55 16.38 3.42 6.31
CA PRO A 55 16.47 4.62 7.15
C PRO A 55 17.88 4.89 7.71
N ASP A 56 18.73 3.87 7.79
CA ASP A 56 20.14 3.95 8.18
C ASP A 56 21.08 4.42 7.05
N ARG A 57 20.57 4.73 5.86
CA ARG A 57 21.36 5.09 4.68
C ARG A 57 20.80 6.30 3.95
N ASP A 58 21.67 6.97 3.20
CA ASP A 58 21.27 8.06 2.31
C ASP A 58 20.36 7.52 1.20
N VAL A 59 19.16 8.12 1.10
CA VAL A 59 18.14 7.79 0.08
C VAL A 59 18.66 8.08 -1.33
N ASN A 60 19.53 9.08 -1.48
CA ASN A 60 20.11 9.49 -2.76
C ASN A 60 21.24 8.55 -3.22
N ALA A 61 21.78 7.73 -2.34
CA ALA A 61 22.86 6.78 -2.64
C ALA A 61 22.33 5.42 -3.14
N ARG A 62 21.03 5.28 -3.38
CA ARG A 62 20.42 4.02 -3.84
C ARG A 62 20.72 3.76 -5.31
N GLN A 63 21.09 2.51 -5.60
CA GLN A 63 21.28 2.08 -6.98
C GLN A 63 19.93 2.00 -7.70
N ILE A 64 19.86 2.65 -8.86
CA ILE A 64 18.74 2.57 -9.78
C ILE A 64 18.80 1.18 -10.45
N PRO A 65 17.72 0.37 -10.41
CA PRO A 65 17.67 -0.89 -11.12
C PRO A 65 17.86 -0.70 -12.63
N GLU A 66 18.76 -1.46 -13.23
CA GLU A 66 18.88 -1.53 -14.68
C GLU A 66 17.59 -2.15 -15.25
N ASN A 67 16.94 -1.46 -16.19
CA ASN A 67 15.74 -1.90 -16.93
C ASN A 67 14.39 -1.86 -16.18
N ASP A 68 14.20 -1.00 -15.16
CA ASP A 68 12.85 -0.69 -14.65
C ASP A 68 12.40 0.70 -15.11
N PRO A 69 11.64 0.82 -16.22
CA PRO A 69 11.20 2.12 -16.75
C PRO A 69 10.28 2.88 -15.79
N ASN A 70 9.66 2.17 -14.84
CA ASN A 70 8.75 2.74 -13.85
C ASN A 70 9.45 3.05 -12.51
N PHE A 71 10.78 2.89 -12.43
CA PHE A 71 11.53 3.07 -11.19
C PHE A 71 11.24 4.43 -10.53
N ALA A 72 11.31 5.52 -11.29
CA ALA A 72 11.09 6.87 -10.76
C ALA A 72 9.70 7.04 -10.13
N ILE A 73 8.67 6.40 -10.69
CA ILE A 73 7.30 6.42 -10.17
C ILE A 73 7.27 5.71 -8.81
N PHE A 74 7.79 4.48 -8.74
CA PHE A 74 7.82 3.70 -7.51
C PHE A 74 8.68 4.33 -6.43
N ASP A 75 9.78 4.96 -6.85
CA ASP A 75 10.69 5.62 -5.93
C ASP A 75 10.06 6.83 -5.27
N ALA A 76 9.36 7.66 -6.06
CA ALA A 76 8.62 8.80 -5.54
C ALA A 76 7.52 8.38 -4.55
N ILE A 77 6.80 7.28 -4.83
CA ILE A 77 5.80 6.72 -3.90
C ILE A 77 6.48 6.26 -2.61
N GLN A 78 7.62 5.57 -2.71
CA GLN A 78 8.34 5.06 -1.55
C GLN A 78 8.87 6.19 -0.66
N ILE A 79 9.39 7.27 -1.25
CA ILE A 79 9.84 8.47 -0.53
C ILE A 79 8.65 9.11 0.20
N GLU A 80 7.53 9.35 -0.49
CA GLU A 80 6.33 9.94 0.11
C GLU A 80 5.85 9.13 1.33
N LEU A 81 5.80 7.81 1.21
CA LEU A 81 5.42 6.90 2.30
C LEU A 81 6.42 6.92 3.47
N ASN A 82 7.71 7.11 3.19
CA ASN A 82 8.74 7.16 4.22
C ASN A 82 8.66 8.46 5.02
N ASP A 83 8.36 9.56 4.36
CA ASP A 83 8.40 10.90 4.93
C ASP A 83 7.08 11.30 5.59
N THR A 84 6.02 10.51 5.40
CA THR A 84 4.70 10.72 5.99
C THR A 84 4.44 9.75 7.15
N SER A 85 3.73 10.22 8.18
CA SER A 85 3.20 9.33 9.21
C SER A 85 2.06 8.48 8.68
N ILE A 86 1.68 7.41 9.40
CA ILE A 86 0.53 6.57 9.03
C ILE A 86 -0.73 7.41 8.82
N GLU A 87 -1.07 8.25 9.81
CA GLU A 87 -2.24 9.13 9.72
C GLU A 87 -2.07 10.24 8.68
N GLY A 88 -0.85 10.75 8.48
CA GLY A 88 -0.57 11.76 7.46
C GLY A 88 -0.83 11.23 6.04
N PHE A 89 -0.53 9.96 5.77
CA PHE A 89 -0.73 9.36 4.45
C PHE A 89 -2.14 8.77 4.27
N PHE A 90 -2.62 7.98 5.23
CA PHE A 90 -3.90 7.26 5.10
C PHE A 90 -5.10 8.05 5.64
N GLY A 91 -4.86 9.16 6.36
CA GLY A 91 -5.87 9.80 7.18
C GLY A 91 -6.18 9.00 8.46
N ALA A 92 -7.00 9.58 9.33
CA ALA A 92 -7.56 8.86 10.46
C ALA A 92 -8.39 7.66 9.96
N LEU A 93 -8.18 6.47 10.53
CA LEU A 93 -9.00 5.31 10.18
C LEU A 93 -10.44 5.49 10.67
N PRO A 94 -11.42 4.82 10.03
CA PRO A 94 -12.83 4.99 10.39
C PRO A 94 -13.06 4.56 11.84
N ASN A 95 -13.77 5.38 12.59
CA ASN A 95 -14.16 5.07 13.96
C ASN A 95 -14.87 3.71 14.01
N ALA A 96 -14.46 2.88 14.95
CA ALA A 96 -15.05 1.57 15.20
C ALA A 96 -15.15 1.33 16.70
N SER A 97 -16.06 0.45 17.11
CA SER A 97 -16.17 0.04 18.51
C SER A 97 -14.97 -0.82 18.93
N ASP A 98 -14.65 -0.77 20.22
CA ASP A 98 -13.56 -1.51 20.86
C ASP A 98 -12.18 -1.19 20.25
N HIS A 99 -11.31 -2.20 20.12
CA HIS A 99 -9.95 -2.06 19.60
C HIS A 99 -9.86 -2.13 18.06
N LEU A 100 -11.00 -2.18 17.35
CA LEU A 100 -11.02 -2.19 15.89
C LEU A 100 -10.46 -0.87 15.35
N ASN A 101 -9.68 -0.97 14.28
CA ASN A 101 -9.04 0.14 13.57
C ASN A 101 -8.05 0.94 14.43
N SER A 102 -7.64 0.43 15.59
CA SER A 102 -6.64 1.06 16.44
C SER A 102 -5.23 0.78 15.93
N LEU A 103 -4.50 1.85 15.61
CA LEU A 103 -3.12 1.80 15.14
C LEU A 103 -2.17 2.33 16.20
N ARG A 104 -0.96 1.75 16.25
CA ARG A 104 0.16 2.38 16.95
C ARG A 104 0.70 3.50 16.05
N GLN A 105 0.70 4.73 16.55
CA GLN A 105 1.16 5.91 15.78
C GLN A 105 2.64 6.23 16.02
N LYS A 106 3.20 5.81 17.16
CA LYS A 106 4.57 6.14 17.56
C LYS A 106 5.41 4.90 17.82
N ASP A 107 6.69 4.96 17.49
CA ASP A 107 7.65 3.91 17.74
C ASP A 107 8.04 3.80 19.23
N GLU A 108 9.06 3.02 19.56
CA GLU A 108 9.59 2.91 20.93
C GLU A 108 10.33 4.16 21.41
N ASN A 109 10.77 5.02 20.50
CA ASN A 109 11.45 6.29 20.81
C ASN A 109 10.48 7.48 20.87
N GLY A 110 9.18 7.25 20.66
CA GLY A 110 8.15 8.28 20.64
C GLY A 110 8.06 9.08 19.34
N GLN A 111 8.77 8.67 18.28
CA GLN A 111 8.69 9.26 16.95
C GLN A 111 7.51 8.67 16.18
N ASN A 112 6.97 9.42 15.22
CA ASN A 112 5.88 8.92 14.39
C ASN A 112 6.37 7.74 13.53
N ILE A 113 5.58 6.67 13.48
CA ILE A 113 5.83 5.55 12.58
C ILE A 113 5.52 6.03 11.15
N SER A 114 6.45 5.80 10.21
CA SER A 114 6.22 6.14 8.81
C SER A 114 5.18 5.22 8.16
N ALA A 115 4.44 5.75 7.19
CA ALA A 115 3.50 4.96 6.41
C ALA A 115 4.20 3.79 5.71
N LEU A 116 5.45 3.98 5.26
CA LEU A 116 6.28 2.93 4.67
C LEU A 116 6.55 1.80 5.67
N SER A 117 7.00 2.12 6.90
CA SER A 117 7.25 1.11 7.94
C SER A 117 5.99 0.29 8.22
N PHE A 118 4.85 0.97 8.32
CA PHE A 118 3.55 0.36 8.56
C PHE A 118 3.10 -0.59 7.45
N ILE A 119 3.08 -0.16 6.17
CA ILE A 119 2.63 -1.02 5.08
C ILE A 119 3.56 -2.21 4.84
N VAL A 120 4.86 -2.07 5.12
CA VAL A 120 5.80 -3.18 5.03
C VAL A 120 5.56 -4.20 6.14
N ALA A 121 5.32 -3.74 7.38
CA ALA A 121 4.92 -4.62 8.47
C ALA A 121 3.61 -5.36 8.16
N LEU A 122 2.63 -4.64 7.60
CA LEU A 122 1.33 -5.19 7.19
C LEU A 122 1.48 -6.23 6.08
N ARG A 123 2.29 -5.95 5.04
CA ARG A 123 2.60 -6.91 3.97
C ARG A 123 3.30 -8.14 4.52
N ASN A 124 4.28 -7.97 5.40
CA ASN A 124 4.96 -9.11 6.02
C ASN A 124 3.97 -9.99 6.78
N SER A 125 3.08 -9.38 7.58
CA SER A 125 2.02 -10.10 8.31
C SER A 125 1.11 -10.90 7.36
N VAL A 126 0.71 -10.33 6.22
CA VAL A 126 -0.16 -10.99 5.23
C VAL A 126 0.56 -12.07 4.43
N ALA A 127 1.83 -11.86 4.07
CA ALA A 127 2.57 -12.70 3.13
C ALA A 127 3.50 -13.72 3.79
N HIS A 128 3.51 -13.83 5.12
CA HIS A 128 4.27 -14.87 5.80
C HIS A 128 3.67 -16.25 5.53
N GLY A 129 4.51 -17.16 5.02
CA GLY A 129 4.09 -18.45 4.46
C GLY A 129 3.53 -19.47 5.47
N ASP A 130 3.50 -19.17 6.76
CA ASP A 130 2.92 -20.05 7.77
C ASP A 130 1.43 -19.78 8.03
N GLY A 131 0.86 -18.71 7.46
CA GLY A 131 -0.56 -18.36 7.55
C GLY A 131 -1.07 -18.04 8.96
N ARG A 132 -0.18 -17.92 9.95
CA ARG A 132 -0.55 -17.77 11.38
C ARG A 132 -0.61 -16.32 11.84
N SER A 133 -0.05 -15.40 11.06
CA SER A 133 0.05 -13.99 11.41
C SER A 133 -1.25 -13.19 11.20
N VAL A 134 -2.22 -13.76 10.48
CA VAL A 134 -3.54 -13.16 10.25
C VAL A 134 -4.64 -14.00 10.86
N LYS A 135 -5.47 -13.40 11.74
CA LYS A 135 -6.58 -14.11 12.41
C LYS A 135 -7.92 -13.46 12.09
N PRO A 136 -8.99 -14.23 11.87
CA PRO A 136 -10.32 -13.66 11.70
C PRO A 136 -10.81 -13.02 13.00
N VAL A 137 -11.36 -11.82 12.92
CA VAL A 137 -12.03 -11.14 14.04
C VAL A 137 -13.54 -11.35 13.87
N ASN A 138 -14.09 -12.19 14.73
CA ASN A 138 -15.52 -12.51 14.73
C ASN A 138 -16.23 -11.78 15.87
N ARG A 139 -17.40 -11.23 15.56
CA ARG A 139 -18.45 -10.93 16.54
C ARG A 139 -19.54 -12.00 16.43
N PRO A 140 -20.54 -12.07 17.34
CA PRO A 140 -21.51 -13.14 17.34
C PRO A 140 -22.07 -13.43 15.93
N LYS A 141 -21.71 -14.59 15.37
CA LYS A 141 -22.09 -15.09 14.04
C LYS A 141 -21.66 -14.21 12.84
N GLN A 142 -20.71 -13.28 12.99
CA GLN A 142 -20.30 -12.38 11.91
C GLN A 142 -18.79 -12.11 11.90
N LEU A 143 -18.16 -12.30 10.73
CA LEU A 143 -16.78 -11.88 10.48
C LEU A 143 -16.74 -10.36 10.24
N VAL A 144 -16.11 -9.62 11.15
CA VAL A 144 -16.07 -8.14 11.10
C VAL A 144 -14.73 -7.58 10.63
N GLY A 145 -13.67 -8.40 10.62
CA GLY A 145 -12.35 -7.95 10.22
C GLY A 145 -11.27 -9.01 10.41
N PHE A 146 -10.02 -8.57 10.39
CA PHE A 146 -8.84 -9.41 10.58
C PHE A 146 -7.86 -8.74 11.56
N GLU A 147 -7.20 -9.56 12.35
CA GLU A 147 -6.10 -9.19 13.24
C GLU A 147 -4.76 -9.48 12.55
N PHE A 148 -3.82 -8.56 12.71
CA PHE A 148 -2.47 -8.62 12.15
C PHE A 148 -1.46 -8.43 13.29
N ASP A 149 -0.53 -9.38 13.44
CA ASP A 149 0.68 -9.18 14.25
C ASP A 149 1.67 -8.35 13.42
N LEU A 150 1.84 -7.08 13.80
CA LEU A 150 2.70 -6.12 13.12
C LEU A 150 3.98 -5.89 13.92
N ARG A 151 5.10 -5.96 13.21
CA ARG A 151 6.44 -5.70 13.74
C ARG A 151 7.21 -4.81 12.79
N SER A 152 7.98 -3.88 13.34
CA SER A 152 8.85 -3.00 12.58
C SER A 152 9.71 -3.81 11.60
N PRO A 153 9.72 -3.46 10.31
CA PRO A 153 10.61 -4.11 9.35
C PRO A 153 12.08 -3.87 9.70
N ARG A 154 12.96 -4.71 9.16
CA ARG A 154 14.41 -4.53 9.32
C ARG A 154 14.83 -3.12 8.87
N TYR A 155 15.74 -2.51 9.62
CA TYR A 155 16.28 -1.15 9.40
C TYR A 155 15.35 0.01 9.76
N PHE A 156 14.09 -0.25 10.14
CA PHE A 156 13.20 0.78 10.69
C PHE A 156 13.31 0.84 12.22
N PRO A 157 12.95 1.99 12.84
CA PRO A 157 12.82 2.09 14.29
C PRO A 157 11.91 1.01 14.86
N SER A 158 12.25 0.53 16.07
CA SER A 158 11.57 -0.59 16.71
C SER A 158 10.13 -0.24 17.11
N TRP A 159 9.19 -1.11 16.75
CA TRP A 159 7.81 -1.07 17.22
C TRP A 159 7.11 -2.41 16.96
N SER A 160 6.09 -2.70 17.75
CA SER A 160 5.17 -3.81 17.49
C SER A 160 3.76 -3.48 17.96
N ARG A 161 2.76 -4.11 17.33
CA ARG A 161 1.34 -3.94 17.64
C ARG A 161 0.52 -5.08 17.04
N ASN A 162 -0.39 -5.66 17.82
CA ASN A 162 -1.52 -6.38 17.26
C ASN A 162 -2.59 -5.36 16.86
N THR A 163 -2.92 -5.31 15.58
CA THR A 163 -3.91 -4.38 15.02
C THR A 163 -5.04 -5.17 14.39
N GLN A 164 -6.27 -4.74 14.65
CA GLN A 164 -7.45 -5.30 14.02
C GLN A 164 -8.02 -4.29 13.03
N LEU A 165 -8.25 -4.71 11.78
CA LEU A 165 -8.85 -3.86 10.76
C LEU A 165 -10.19 -4.43 10.32
N ASN A 166 -11.22 -3.61 10.35
CA ASN A 166 -12.51 -3.94 9.74
C ASN A 166 -12.51 -3.68 8.23
N ARG A 167 -13.64 -4.01 7.58
CA ARG A 167 -13.84 -3.79 6.14
C ARG A 167 -13.51 -2.36 5.70
N SER A 168 -14.02 -1.36 6.42
CA SER A 168 -13.86 0.05 6.06
C SER A 168 -12.41 0.51 6.15
N ALA A 169 -11.68 0.09 7.19
CA ALA A 169 -10.26 0.42 7.33
C ALA A 169 -9.40 -0.26 6.26
N MET A 170 -9.63 -1.54 5.98
CA MET A 170 -8.93 -2.24 4.89
C MET A 170 -9.21 -1.58 3.54
N ALA A 171 -10.46 -1.17 3.29
CA ALA A 171 -10.84 -0.47 2.07
C ALA A 171 -10.19 0.93 1.96
N GLN A 172 -10.08 1.67 3.07
CA GLN A 172 -9.41 2.97 3.09
C GLN A 172 -7.91 2.83 2.79
N ILE A 173 -7.22 1.91 3.47
CA ILE A 173 -5.78 1.69 3.28
C ILE A 173 -5.48 1.25 1.84
N ALA A 174 -6.15 0.20 1.36
CA ALA A 174 -5.92 -0.28 -0.01
C ALA A 174 -6.42 0.71 -1.07
N GLY A 175 -7.52 1.42 -0.82
CA GLY A 175 -8.03 2.46 -1.70
C GLY A 175 -7.03 3.59 -1.88
N LYS A 176 -6.44 4.10 -0.79
CA LYS A 176 -5.40 5.13 -0.84
C LYS A 176 -4.17 4.64 -1.62
N MET A 177 -3.76 3.40 -1.44
CA MET A 177 -2.67 2.80 -2.23
C MET A 177 -3.01 2.72 -3.72
N VAL A 178 -4.22 2.29 -4.08
CA VAL A 178 -4.70 2.25 -5.47
C VAL A 178 -4.65 3.64 -6.09
N ASP A 179 -5.21 4.63 -5.39
CA ASP A 179 -5.32 6.01 -5.89
C ASP A 179 -3.93 6.60 -6.11
N THR A 180 -3.04 6.52 -5.12
CA THR A 180 -1.66 7.01 -5.24
C THR A 180 -0.91 6.34 -6.39
N PHE A 181 -1.00 5.01 -6.54
CA PHE A 181 -0.35 4.32 -7.65
C PHE A 181 -0.92 4.78 -8.99
N CYS A 182 -2.24 4.69 -9.17
CA CYS A 182 -2.87 5.00 -10.44
C CYS A 182 -2.67 6.46 -10.85
N GLU A 183 -2.73 7.39 -9.90
CA GLU A 183 -2.50 8.82 -10.14
C GLU A 183 -1.07 9.09 -10.62
N ARG A 184 -0.06 8.50 -9.96
CA ARG A 184 1.35 8.68 -10.34
C ARG A 184 1.65 8.12 -11.74
N PHE A 185 1.04 6.98 -12.09
CA PHE A 185 1.15 6.41 -13.43
C PHE A 185 0.48 7.31 -14.50
N ARG A 186 -0.72 7.83 -14.24
CA ARG A 186 -1.42 8.73 -15.18
C ARG A 186 -0.66 10.03 -15.42
N HIS A 187 -0.08 10.62 -14.37
CA HIS A 187 0.72 11.83 -14.51
C HIS A 187 1.97 11.59 -15.35
N SER A 188 2.67 10.46 -15.14
CA SER A 188 3.85 10.12 -15.94
C SER A 188 3.52 9.92 -17.43
N SER A 189 2.41 9.26 -17.77
CA SER A 189 1.98 9.10 -19.17
C SER A 189 1.65 10.44 -19.84
N THR A 190 1.11 11.40 -19.09
CA THR A 190 0.77 12.73 -19.60
C THR A 190 2.02 13.54 -19.89
N THR A 191 3.03 13.52 -19.00
CA THR A 191 4.32 14.20 -19.19
C THR A 191 5.06 13.68 -20.43
N ILE A 192 5.13 12.36 -20.61
CA ILE A 192 5.79 11.75 -21.78
C ILE A 192 5.11 12.18 -23.09
N THR A 193 3.78 12.25 -23.09
CA THR A 193 3.02 12.67 -24.28
C THR A 193 3.27 14.14 -24.61
N GLY A 194 3.26 15.02 -23.60
CA GLY A 194 3.51 16.46 -23.79
C GLY A 194 4.94 16.79 -24.22
N GLU A 195 5.95 16.07 -23.73
CA GLU A 195 7.34 16.23 -24.17
C GLU A 195 7.53 15.80 -25.63
N LEU A 196 6.87 14.73 -26.07
CA LEU A 196 6.90 14.29 -27.47
C LEU A 196 6.19 15.27 -28.41
N GLU A 197 5.05 15.84 -28.00
CA GLU A 197 4.34 16.86 -28.77
C GLU A 197 5.18 18.15 -28.92
N GLN A 198 5.87 18.59 -27.86
CA GLN A 198 6.77 19.76 -27.94
C GLN A 198 7.98 19.53 -28.85
N ILE A 199 8.52 18.31 -28.90
CA ILE A 199 9.63 17.99 -29.82
C ILE A 199 9.16 18.00 -31.28
N LEU A 200 7.91 17.58 -31.53
CA LEU A 200 7.33 17.55 -32.88
C LEU A 200 6.86 18.93 -33.37
N GLU A 201 6.52 19.87 -32.48
CA GLU A 201 6.18 21.26 -32.85
C GLU A 201 7.41 22.14 -33.14
N VAL A 202 8.62 21.67 -32.80
CA VAL A 202 9.89 22.39 -33.01
C VAL A 202 10.63 21.90 -34.28
N GLN A 203 10.03 21.00 -35.07
CA GLN A 203 10.50 20.56 -36.39
C GLN A 203 9.64 21.12 -37.53
#